data_AF-A0A179GII1-F1
#
_entry.id   AF-A0A179GII1-F1
#
_cell.length_a   1.000
_cell.length_b   1.000
_cell.length_c   1.000
_cell.angle_alpha   90.00
_cell.angle_beta   90.00
_cell.angle_gamma   90.00
#
_symmetry.space_group_name_H-M   'P 1'
#
loop_
_entity.id
_entity.type
_entity.pdbx_description
1 polymer ?
#
loop_
_entity_poly.entity_id
_entity_poly.type
_entity_poly.pdbx_seq_one_letter_code
_entity_poly.pdbx_strand_id
1 'polypeptide(L)'
;MASAINSTPQLSSKSPTIRRILREAAEMSNSPSPDYIAEPLESDLFEWHFTLRGPPNSSYSEGVYHGRIVLPPTYPLRPPSFRFTTPNGRFEANREICLSISGHHEETWQPAWGIRTAIVALRSFMETDARGQLGGLDTTDAVRRRLARESGSHACATCGRTNTDIIAESEKRAREHSSLTPEEVQVPQELSMGWKDEMQARKDADSKAEQGPASNATPTASRDDESDGAELAEGFVRTAPPARHAEDTRQTVLPTAPPNQAAHVQRLPAAPEQANDRHGRPQLHQIPGAPNDGVPLWIDRAIVALVILLGAVLFKVLFGF
;
A
#
# COMPACT_ATOMS: atom_id res chain seq x y z
N MET A 1 -44.13 -21.27 9.21
CA MET A 1 -43.33 -20.36 8.36
C MET A 1 -41.87 -20.49 8.79
N ALA A 2 -40.97 -20.44 7.82
CA ALA A 2 -39.66 -21.09 7.80
C ALA A 2 -38.61 -20.60 8.82
N SER A 3 -37.75 -21.55 9.21
CA SER A 3 -36.54 -21.42 10.02
C SER A 3 -35.48 -20.53 9.36
N ALA A 4 -34.82 -19.68 10.15
CA ALA A 4 -33.55 -19.05 9.81
C ALA A 4 -32.42 -19.76 10.57
N ILE A 5 -31.69 -20.63 9.88
CA ILE A 5 -30.42 -21.19 10.32
C ILE A 5 -29.34 -20.15 10.06
N ASN A 6 -28.84 -19.56 11.14
CA ASN A 6 -27.68 -18.66 11.10
C ASN A 6 -26.41 -19.51 10.99
N SER A 7 -26.02 -19.84 9.76
CA SER A 7 -24.81 -20.61 9.48
C SER A 7 -23.60 -19.67 9.51
N THR A 8 -22.92 -19.58 10.65
CA THR A 8 -21.54 -19.09 10.67
C THR A 8 -20.69 -19.98 9.75
N PRO A 9 -19.93 -19.42 8.79
CA PRO A 9 -19.11 -20.22 7.89
C PRO A 9 -18.05 -20.96 8.72
N GLN A 10 -18.08 -22.30 8.66
CA GLN A 10 -17.06 -23.18 9.23
C GLN A 10 -15.74 -22.94 8.47
N LEU A 11 -14.90 -22.06 9.00
CA LEU A 11 -13.57 -21.75 8.45
C LEU A 11 -12.68 -22.98 8.60
N SER A 12 -12.30 -23.60 7.48
CA SER A 12 -11.46 -24.80 7.48
C SER A 12 -10.01 -24.47 7.82
N SER A 13 -9.58 -24.75 9.06
CA SER A 13 -8.19 -24.61 9.53
C SER A 13 -7.17 -25.46 8.75
N LYS A 14 -7.64 -26.29 7.81
CA LYS A 14 -6.81 -27.10 6.92
C LYS A 14 -6.30 -26.33 5.69
N SER A 15 -6.87 -25.18 5.35
CA SER A 15 -6.38 -24.36 4.23
C SER A 15 -5.04 -23.69 4.56
N PRO A 16 -3.98 -23.86 3.74
CA PRO A 16 -2.70 -23.17 3.93
C PRO A 16 -2.85 -21.64 4.02
N THR A 17 -3.76 -21.07 3.21
CA THR A 17 -4.10 -19.64 3.25
C THR A 17 -4.67 -19.24 4.61
N ILE A 18 -5.63 -19.99 5.14
CA ILE A 18 -6.23 -19.69 6.46
C ILE A 18 -5.17 -19.80 7.55
N ARG A 19 -4.30 -20.82 7.51
CA ARG A 19 -3.18 -20.95 8.46
C ARG A 19 -2.23 -19.76 8.40
N ARG A 20 -1.94 -19.26 7.19
CA ARG A 20 -1.11 -18.07 6.99
C ARG A 20 -1.77 -16.83 7.62
N ILE A 21 -3.04 -16.59 7.32
CA ILE A 21 -3.80 -15.44 7.83
C ILE A 21 -3.86 -15.46 9.36
N LEU A 22 -4.17 -16.61 9.96
CA LEU A 22 -4.25 -16.76 11.42
C LEU A 22 -2.88 -16.54 12.10
N ARG A 23 -1.79 -17.00 11.46
CA ARG A 23 -0.43 -16.75 11.96
C ARG A 23 -0.09 -15.26 11.95
N GLU A 24 -0.43 -14.56 10.87
CA GLU A 24 -0.21 -13.12 10.78
C GLU A 24 -1.10 -12.33 11.75
N ALA A 25 -2.35 -12.77 11.97
CA ALA A 25 -3.22 -12.15 12.98
C ALA A 25 -2.64 -12.30 14.39
N ALA A 26 -2.12 -13.49 14.71
CA ALA A 26 -1.41 -13.73 15.97
C ALA A 26 -0.14 -12.88 16.07
N GLU A 27 0.65 -12.76 15.00
CA GLU A 27 1.84 -11.89 14.96
C GLU A 27 1.49 -10.42 15.22
N MET A 28 0.44 -9.91 14.59
CA MET A 28 -0.02 -8.53 14.79
C MET A 28 -0.50 -8.30 16.23
N SER A 29 -1.21 -9.27 16.81
CA SER A 29 -1.70 -9.18 18.19
C SER A 29 -0.58 -9.28 19.23
N ASN A 30 0.39 -10.18 19.02
CA ASN A 30 1.50 -10.46 19.95
C ASN A 30 2.66 -9.47 19.80
N SER A 31 2.68 -8.64 18.77
CA SER A 31 3.71 -7.61 18.58
C SER A 31 3.02 -6.30 18.17
N PRO A 32 2.27 -5.69 19.11
CA PRO A 32 1.54 -4.46 18.85
C PRO A 32 2.50 -3.30 18.54
N SER A 33 2.08 -2.38 17.68
CA SER A 33 2.84 -1.18 17.33
C SER A 33 2.13 0.08 17.82
N PRO A 34 2.86 1.11 18.30
CA PRO A 34 2.26 2.41 18.60
C PRO A 34 1.87 3.21 17.35
N ASP A 35 2.40 2.82 16.18
CA ASP A 35 2.24 3.56 14.92
C ASP A 35 1.12 3.00 14.04
N TYR A 36 0.77 1.74 14.20
CA TYR A 36 -0.30 1.11 13.42
C TYR A 36 -0.91 -0.09 14.14
N ILE A 37 -2.13 -0.41 13.72
CA ILE A 37 -2.85 -1.62 14.08
C ILE A 37 -3.53 -2.18 12.83
N ALA A 38 -3.59 -3.49 12.71
CA ALA A 38 -4.48 -4.14 11.77
C ALA A 38 -5.00 -5.46 12.31
N GLU A 39 -6.29 -5.70 12.11
CA GLU A 39 -7.02 -6.84 12.68
C GLU A 39 -8.07 -7.32 11.67
N PRO A 40 -8.22 -8.65 11.48
CA PRO A 40 -9.28 -9.24 10.66
C PRO A 40 -10.65 -8.89 11.22
N LEU A 41 -11.64 -8.72 10.34
CA LEU A 41 -13.03 -8.63 10.77
C LEU A 41 -13.47 -9.96 11.41
N GLU A 42 -14.27 -9.86 12.46
CA GLU A 42 -14.87 -11.03 13.12
C GLU A 42 -15.75 -11.84 12.16
N SER A 43 -16.37 -11.17 11.19
CA SER A 43 -17.24 -11.78 10.18
C SER A 43 -16.47 -12.38 8.99
N ASP A 44 -15.25 -11.91 8.71
CA ASP A 44 -14.47 -12.33 7.54
C ASP A 44 -12.95 -12.18 7.75
N LEU A 45 -12.25 -13.32 7.81
CA LEU A 45 -10.79 -13.37 7.94
C LEU A 45 -10.03 -12.81 6.73
N PHE A 46 -10.68 -12.72 5.56
CA PHE A 46 -10.08 -12.16 4.35
C PHE A 46 -10.19 -10.64 4.31
N GLU A 47 -10.90 -10.02 5.25
CA GLU A 47 -11.06 -8.58 5.30
C GLU A 47 -10.39 -7.95 6.52
N TRP A 48 -9.32 -7.22 6.21
CA TRP A 48 -8.49 -6.35 7.00
C TRP A 48 -9.15 -5.03 7.37
N HIS A 49 -9.19 -4.63 8.64
CA HIS A 49 -9.19 -3.21 9.01
C HIS A 49 -7.81 -2.80 9.51
N PHE A 50 -7.34 -1.62 9.12
CA PHE A 50 -6.10 -1.05 9.64
C PHE A 50 -6.28 0.42 10.02
N THR A 51 -5.53 0.86 11.02
CA THR A 51 -5.37 2.28 11.38
C THR A 51 -3.90 2.57 11.56
N LEU A 52 -3.38 3.62 10.92
CA LEU A 52 -1.97 4.00 11.01
C LEU A 52 -1.79 5.50 11.21
N ARG A 53 -0.72 5.87 11.92
CA ARG A 53 -0.23 7.25 12.02
C ARG A 53 0.47 7.62 10.73
N GLY A 54 0.29 8.86 10.29
CA GLY A 54 1.02 9.38 9.14
C GLY A 54 2.54 9.29 9.31
N PRO A 55 3.32 9.26 8.22
CA PRO A 55 4.77 9.35 8.28
C PRO A 55 5.23 10.60 9.04
N PRO A 56 6.25 10.49 9.92
CA PRO A 56 6.77 11.63 10.65
C PRO A 56 7.44 12.61 9.68
N ASN A 57 7.57 13.88 10.07
CA ASN A 57 8.23 14.91 9.26
C ASN A 57 7.65 15.10 7.84
N SER A 58 6.39 14.71 7.63
CA SER A 58 5.67 14.84 6.36
C SER A 58 4.40 15.70 6.52
N SER A 59 3.77 16.04 5.39
CA SER A 59 2.44 16.69 5.36
C SER A 59 1.32 15.85 5.99
N TYR A 60 1.60 14.60 6.35
CA TYR A 60 0.66 13.65 6.95
C TYR A 60 0.91 13.42 8.45
N SER A 61 1.97 13.98 9.03
CA SER A 61 2.49 13.66 10.37
C SER A 61 1.49 13.78 11.52
N GLU A 62 0.56 14.73 11.45
CA GLU A 62 -0.49 14.91 12.47
C GLU A 62 -1.73 14.04 12.24
N GLY A 63 -1.73 13.20 11.20
CA GLY A 63 -2.88 12.42 10.80
C GLY A 63 -2.89 10.99 11.32
N VAL A 64 -4.10 10.45 11.47
CA VAL A 64 -4.38 9.06 11.78
C VAL A 64 -5.40 8.58 10.76
N TYR A 65 -5.03 7.55 9.99
CA TYR A 65 -5.76 7.14 8.80
C TYR A 65 -6.25 5.71 8.95
N HIS A 66 -7.55 5.51 8.73
CA HIS A 66 -8.19 4.21 8.71
C HIS A 66 -8.40 3.72 7.28
N GLY A 67 -8.35 2.41 7.11
CA GLY A 67 -8.52 1.77 5.82
C GLY A 67 -8.81 0.28 5.94
N ARG A 68 -8.91 -0.36 4.77
CA ARG A 68 -9.21 -1.79 4.63
C ARG A 68 -8.15 -2.49 3.78
N ILE A 69 -7.88 -3.74 4.13
CA ILE A 69 -7.07 -4.69 3.36
C ILE A 69 -8.03 -5.79 2.90
N VAL A 70 -8.03 -6.15 1.63
CA VAL A 70 -8.79 -7.31 1.15
C VAL A 70 -7.80 -8.35 0.66
N LEU A 71 -7.84 -9.52 1.28
CA LEU A 71 -7.00 -10.66 0.95
C LEU A 71 -7.68 -11.50 -0.14
N PRO A 72 -7.00 -11.81 -1.26
CA PRO A 72 -7.56 -12.74 -2.23
C PRO A 72 -7.61 -14.17 -1.63
N PRO A 73 -8.50 -15.04 -2.13
CA PRO A 73 -8.51 -16.47 -1.75
C PRO A 73 -7.19 -17.20 -1.99
N THR A 74 -6.35 -16.67 -2.89
CA THR A 74 -5.01 -17.18 -3.23
C THR A 74 -3.89 -16.55 -2.39
N TYR A 75 -4.19 -15.77 -1.36
CA TYR A 75 -3.19 -15.22 -0.44
C TYR A 75 -2.39 -16.35 0.25
N PRO A 76 -1.06 -16.23 0.44
CA PRO A 76 -0.18 -15.10 0.12
C PRO A 76 0.44 -15.17 -1.28
N LEU A 77 0.01 -16.08 -2.16
CA LEU A 77 0.59 -16.19 -3.51
C LEU A 77 0.26 -14.98 -4.38
N ARG A 78 -0.92 -14.38 -4.17
CA ARG A 78 -1.26 -13.07 -4.74
C ARG A 78 -1.29 -11.99 -3.67
N PRO A 79 -0.92 -10.74 -4.02
CA PRO A 79 -0.94 -9.61 -3.11
C PRO A 79 -2.37 -9.23 -2.68
N PRO A 80 -2.49 -8.56 -1.52
CA PRO A 80 -3.74 -7.95 -1.09
C PRO A 80 -4.11 -6.70 -1.92
N SER A 81 -5.36 -6.24 -1.78
CA SER A 81 -5.76 -4.89 -2.21
C SER A 81 -5.98 -3.97 -1.01
N PHE A 82 -5.74 -2.67 -1.19
CA PHE A 82 -5.81 -1.67 -0.14
C PHE A 82 -6.76 -0.55 -0.53
N ARG A 83 -7.43 0.02 0.48
CA ARG A 83 -8.17 1.29 0.36
C ARG A 83 -8.10 2.05 1.67
N PHE A 84 -7.94 3.37 1.61
CA PHE A 84 -8.18 4.22 2.78
C PHE A 84 -9.67 4.57 2.85
N THR A 85 -10.26 4.56 4.03
CA THR A 85 -11.60 5.13 4.25
C THR A 85 -11.50 6.59 4.70
N THR A 86 -10.40 6.93 5.40
CA THR A 86 -10.11 8.29 5.83
C THR A 86 -9.50 9.10 4.68
N PRO A 87 -10.10 10.26 4.30
CA PRO A 87 -9.50 11.16 3.32
C PRO A 87 -8.12 11.65 3.77
N ASN A 88 -7.12 11.53 2.91
CA ASN A 88 -5.72 11.87 3.25
C ASN A 88 -5.03 12.76 2.20
N GLY A 89 -5.62 12.94 1.02
CA GLY A 89 -5.08 13.78 -0.06
C GLY A 89 -3.95 13.14 -0.88
N ARG A 90 -3.49 11.93 -0.50
CA ARG A 90 -2.59 11.07 -1.28
C ARG A 90 -3.36 10.06 -2.12
N PHE A 91 -4.37 9.47 -1.50
CA PHE A 91 -5.19 8.41 -2.05
C PHE A 91 -6.67 8.80 -1.93
N GLU A 92 -7.43 8.49 -2.97
CA GLU A 92 -8.87 8.67 -2.98
C GLU A 92 -9.53 7.73 -1.97
N ALA A 93 -10.39 8.28 -1.11
CA ALA A 93 -11.07 7.51 -0.09
C ALA A 93 -12.02 6.48 -0.73
N ASN A 94 -12.02 5.26 -0.20
CA ASN A 94 -12.79 4.10 -0.65
C ASN A 94 -12.47 3.62 -2.06
N ARG A 95 -11.43 4.15 -2.72
CA ARG A 95 -10.92 3.64 -3.99
C ARG A 95 -9.78 2.66 -3.73
N GLU A 96 -9.71 1.61 -4.54
CA GLU A 96 -8.57 0.70 -4.52
C GLU A 96 -7.30 1.42 -4.99
N ILE A 97 -6.19 1.11 -4.33
CA ILE A 97 -4.89 1.72 -4.57
C ILE A 97 -4.00 0.72 -5.28
N CYS A 98 -3.37 1.16 -6.37
CA CYS A 98 -2.33 0.38 -7.04
C CYS A 98 -0.94 0.84 -6.59
N LEU A 99 -0.23 -0.06 -5.90
CA LEU A 99 1.17 0.05 -5.48
C LEU A 99 1.92 -1.22 -5.91
N SER A 100 3.26 -1.21 -5.89
CA SER A 100 4.07 -2.42 -6.14
C SER A 100 3.76 -3.55 -5.15
N ILE A 101 3.17 -3.25 -4.00
CA ILE A 101 2.75 -4.22 -2.99
C ILE A 101 1.28 -4.68 -3.16
N SER A 102 0.60 -4.27 -4.22
CA SER A 102 -0.84 -4.51 -4.44
C SER A 102 -1.12 -5.42 -5.64
N GLY A 103 -2.36 -5.92 -5.72
CA GLY A 103 -2.93 -6.68 -6.86
C GLY A 103 -2.60 -6.23 -8.28
N HIS A 104 -2.19 -4.98 -8.47
CA HIS A 104 -1.92 -4.44 -9.81
C HIS A 104 -0.50 -4.74 -10.33
N HIS A 105 0.42 -5.14 -9.43
CA HIS A 105 1.83 -5.42 -9.73
C HIS A 105 2.24 -6.78 -9.15
N GLU A 106 1.51 -7.84 -9.55
CA GLU A 106 1.75 -9.21 -9.06
C GLU A 106 3.20 -9.67 -9.26
N GLU A 107 3.89 -9.15 -10.28
CA GLU A 107 5.30 -9.44 -10.59
C GLU A 107 6.29 -8.95 -9.52
N THR A 108 5.90 -7.94 -8.73
CA THR A 108 6.76 -7.39 -7.68
C THR A 108 6.38 -7.87 -6.28
N TRP A 109 5.27 -8.58 -6.14
CA TRP A 109 4.83 -9.15 -4.87
C TRP A 109 5.65 -10.39 -4.50
N GLN A 110 6.04 -10.48 -3.23
CA GLN A 110 6.69 -11.67 -2.69
C GLN A 110 5.77 -12.32 -1.65
N PRO A 111 5.41 -13.61 -1.76
CA PRO A 111 4.59 -14.32 -0.77
C PRO A 111 5.20 -14.37 0.64
N ALA A 112 6.49 -14.03 0.77
CA ALA A 112 7.16 -13.85 2.06
C ALA A 112 6.70 -12.58 2.80
N TRP A 113 6.20 -11.56 2.09
CA TRP A 113 5.70 -10.33 2.71
C TRP A 113 4.34 -10.58 3.37
N GLY A 114 4.23 -10.21 4.65
CA GLY A 114 2.97 -10.28 5.42
C GLY A 114 2.26 -8.93 5.51
N ILE A 115 1.12 -8.91 6.20
CA ILE A 115 0.32 -7.75 6.54
C ILE A 115 1.17 -6.65 7.18
N ARG A 116 2.05 -7.00 8.13
CA ARG A 116 2.93 -6.04 8.79
C ARG A 116 3.80 -5.29 7.79
N THR A 117 4.54 -6.02 6.96
CA THR A 117 5.42 -5.45 5.93
C THR A 117 4.61 -4.58 4.97
N ALA A 118 3.42 -5.04 4.58
CA ALA A 118 2.55 -4.29 3.69
C ALA A 118 2.05 -2.97 4.29
N ILE A 119 1.69 -2.92 5.57
CA ILE A 119 1.26 -1.68 6.26
C ILE A 119 2.42 -0.70 6.37
N VAL A 120 3.62 -1.18 6.71
CA VAL A 120 4.82 -0.35 6.78
C VAL A 120 5.13 0.25 5.41
N ALA A 121 5.08 -0.55 4.35
CA ALA A 121 5.26 -0.08 2.99
C ALA A 121 4.16 0.91 2.57
N LEU A 122 2.88 0.63 2.87
CA LEU A 122 1.75 1.53 2.58
C LEU A 122 1.93 2.89 3.25
N ARG A 123 2.40 2.92 4.51
CA ARG A 123 2.74 4.16 5.21
C ARG A 123 3.83 4.94 4.49
N SER A 124 4.93 4.28 4.10
CA SER A 124 6.01 4.93 3.34
C SER A 124 5.55 5.45 1.98
N PHE A 125 4.64 4.74 1.30
CA PHE A 125 4.07 5.20 0.02
C PHE A 125 3.21 6.47 0.14
N MET A 126 2.83 6.88 1.35
CA MET A 126 2.16 8.17 1.53
C MET A 126 3.07 9.35 1.16
N GLU A 127 4.39 9.19 1.30
CA GLU A 127 5.36 10.27 1.04
C GLU A 127 5.74 10.40 -0.44
N THR A 128 5.33 9.45 -1.28
CA THR A 128 5.64 9.45 -2.71
C THR A 128 4.62 10.25 -3.52
N ASP A 129 4.95 10.61 -4.76
CA ASP A 129 4.04 11.29 -5.68
C ASP A 129 3.06 10.33 -6.38
N ALA A 130 1.85 10.78 -6.75
CA ALA A 130 0.83 9.92 -7.36
C ALA A 130 1.24 9.46 -8.75
N ARG A 131 1.84 10.36 -9.53
CA ARG A 131 2.32 10.06 -10.89
C ARG A 131 1.27 9.32 -11.72
N GLY A 132 -0.01 9.69 -11.55
CA GLY A 132 -1.13 9.08 -12.27
C GLY A 132 -1.51 7.64 -11.84
N GLN A 133 -1.00 7.13 -10.73
CA GLN A 133 -1.36 5.80 -10.22
C GLN A 133 -2.86 5.71 -9.91
N LEU A 134 -3.42 4.50 -10.06
CA LEU A 134 -4.83 4.26 -9.74
C LEU A 134 -5.10 4.55 -8.26
N GLY A 135 -6.14 5.35 -8.02
CA GLY A 135 -6.53 5.78 -6.68
C GLY A 135 -5.60 6.83 -6.06
N GLY A 136 -4.58 7.32 -6.78
CA GLY A 136 -3.73 8.42 -6.34
C GLY A 136 -4.38 9.79 -6.57
N LEU A 137 -4.10 10.73 -5.67
CA LEU A 137 -4.51 12.13 -5.77
C LEU A 137 -3.29 13.05 -5.72
N ASP A 138 -3.27 14.02 -6.63
CA ASP A 138 -2.29 15.12 -6.62
C ASP A 138 -2.93 16.34 -5.93
N THR A 139 -2.63 16.49 -4.64
CA THR A 139 -3.11 17.61 -3.81
C THR A 139 -1.94 18.40 -3.23
N THR A 140 -2.20 19.64 -2.85
CA THR A 140 -1.19 20.49 -2.22
C THR A 140 -0.92 20.05 -0.78
N ASP A 141 0.28 20.33 -0.28
CA ASP A 141 0.64 20.09 1.12
C ASP A 141 -0.31 20.77 2.12
N ALA A 142 -0.85 21.94 1.77
CA ALA A 142 -1.83 22.64 2.60
C ALA A 142 -3.12 21.82 2.77
N VAL A 143 -3.58 21.16 1.71
CA VAL A 143 -4.75 20.26 1.75
C VAL A 143 -4.43 19.02 2.57
N ARG A 144 -3.27 18.39 2.34
CA ARG A 144 -2.82 17.21 3.09
C ARG A 144 -2.74 17.48 4.59
N ARG A 145 -2.14 18.59 5.01
CA ARG A 145 -2.05 19.00 6.43
C ARG A 145 -3.42 19.33 7.05
N ARG A 146 -4.36 19.86 6.28
CA ARG A 146 -5.74 20.07 6.75
C ARG A 146 -6.41 18.72 7.02
N LEU A 147 -6.37 17.81 6.05
CA LEU A 147 -6.94 16.47 6.17
C LEU A 147 -6.30 15.67 7.31
N ALA A 148 -4.98 15.80 7.51
CA ALA A 148 -4.27 15.19 8.63
C ALA A 148 -4.89 15.62 9.97
N ARG A 149 -5.12 16.92 10.20
CA ARG A 149 -5.72 17.42 11.45
C ARG A 149 -7.16 16.95 11.66
N GLU A 150 -7.93 16.77 10.60
CA GLU A 150 -9.33 16.32 10.65
C GLU A 150 -9.45 14.79 10.82
N SER A 151 -8.43 14.04 10.38
CA SER A 151 -8.45 12.58 10.25
C SER A 151 -8.70 11.83 11.56
N GLY A 152 -8.27 12.36 12.71
CA GLY A 152 -8.46 11.72 14.02
C GLY A 152 -9.93 11.52 14.40
N SER A 153 -10.81 12.41 13.93
CA SER A 153 -12.26 12.38 14.21
C SER A 153 -13.05 11.42 13.31
N HIS A 154 -12.41 10.86 12.29
CA HIS A 154 -13.06 9.88 11.41
C HIS A 154 -13.41 8.63 12.22
N ALA A 155 -14.66 8.17 12.10
CA ALA A 155 -15.16 6.99 12.77
C ALA A 155 -15.23 5.80 11.80
N CYS A 156 -14.78 4.64 12.28
CA CYS A 156 -14.90 3.39 11.54
C CYS A 156 -16.38 3.01 11.35
N ALA A 157 -16.81 2.73 10.12
CA ALA A 157 -18.19 2.34 9.84
C ALA A 157 -18.60 0.98 10.45
N THR A 158 -17.62 0.12 10.76
CA THR A 158 -17.87 -1.23 11.30
C THR A 158 -17.97 -1.22 12.83
N CYS A 159 -17.05 -0.57 13.53
CA CYS A 159 -16.99 -0.59 15.00
C CYS A 159 -17.40 0.72 15.68
N GLY A 160 -17.59 1.81 14.93
CA GLY A 160 -17.99 3.12 15.46
C GLY A 160 -16.89 3.89 16.21
N ARG A 161 -15.74 3.28 16.50
CA ARG A 161 -14.59 3.93 17.16
C ARG A 161 -13.94 4.96 16.25
N THR A 162 -13.44 6.06 16.83
CA THR A 162 -12.67 7.05 16.09
C THR A 162 -11.25 6.58 15.81
N ASN A 163 -10.61 7.15 14.79
CA ASN A 163 -9.21 6.84 14.46
C ASN A 163 -8.28 7.09 15.66
N THR A 164 -8.50 8.18 16.41
CA THR A 164 -7.74 8.50 17.61
C THR A 164 -7.94 7.47 18.72
N ASP A 165 -9.16 6.98 18.94
CA ASP A 165 -9.43 5.95 19.95
C ASP A 165 -8.72 4.64 19.59
N ILE A 166 -8.83 4.22 18.33
CA ILE A 166 -8.23 2.97 17.84
C ILE A 166 -6.69 3.01 18.00
N ILE A 167 -6.05 4.11 17.62
CA ILE A 167 -4.58 4.20 17.71
C ILE A 167 -4.10 4.35 19.15
N ALA A 168 -4.87 5.03 20.01
CA ALA A 168 -4.54 5.16 21.43
C ALA A 168 -4.58 3.80 22.15
N GLU A 169 -5.55 2.95 21.78
CA GLU A 169 -5.62 1.57 22.28
C GLU A 169 -4.40 0.74 21.83
N SER A 170 -4.01 0.84 20.57
CA SER A 170 -2.81 0.17 20.05
C SER A 170 -1.54 0.63 20.77
N GLU A 171 -1.41 1.94 21.01
CA GLU A 171 -0.29 2.51 21.74
C GLU A 171 -0.24 2.02 23.19
N LYS A 172 -1.38 1.92 23.87
CA LYS A 172 -1.46 1.35 25.21
C LYS A 172 -0.99 -0.11 25.21
N ARG A 173 -1.49 -0.94 24.28
CA ARG A 173 -1.05 -2.34 24.10
C ARG A 173 0.45 -2.44 23.86
N ALA A 174 1.02 -1.56 23.03
CA ALA A 174 2.45 -1.51 22.75
C ALA A 174 3.29 -1.13 23.98
N ARG A 175 2.82 -0.17 24.79
CA ARG A 175 3.48 0.23 26.04
C ARG A 175 3.47 -0.90 27.07
N GLU A 176 2.33 -1.56 27.25
CA GLU A 176 2.19 -2.71 28.16
C GLU A 176 3.08 -3.87 27.70
N HIS A 177 3.08 -4.20 26.42
CA HIS A 177 3.96 -5.22 25.85
C HIS A 177 5.45 -4.86 26.00
N SER A 178 5.84 -3.59 25.82
CA SER A 178 7.23 -3.16 26.02
C SER A 178 7.67 -3.22 27.49
N SER A 179 6.74 -3.07 28.44
CA SER A 179 7.04 -3.20 29.88
C SER A 179 7.21 -4.64 30.33
N LEU A 180 6.79 -5.60 29.50
CA LEU A 180 6.88 -7.05 29.70
C LEU A 180 7.92 -7.64 28.73
N THR A 181 9.22 -7.71 29.05
CA THR A 181 10.14 -8.58 28.27
C THR A 181 11.15 -9.29 29.18
N PRO A 182 11.59 -10.54 28.87
CA PRO A 182 11.15 -11.48 27.83
C PRO A 182 10.72 -12.84 28.42
N GLU A 183 9.44 -13.23 28.32
CA GLU A 183 9.09 -14.64 28.31
C GLU A 183 9.12 -15.09 26.85
N GLU A 184 10.00 -16.05 26.56
CA GLU A 184 10.22 -16.63 25.23
C GLU A 184 8.86 -16.98 24.61
N VAL A 185 8.55 -16.42 23.44
CA VAL A 185 7.36 -16.79 22.67
C VAL A 185 7.48 -18.28 22.33
N GLN A 186 6.95 -19.13 23.20
CA GLN A 186 6.83 -20.55 22.94
C GLN A 186 5.78 -20.71 21.87
N VAL A 187 6.24 -20.79 20.62
CA VAL A 187 5.42 -21.22 19.49
C VAL A 187 4.82 -22.58 19.88
N PRO A 188 3.48 -22.71 19.98
CA PRO A 188 2.85 -24.00 20.26
C PRO A 188 3.41 -25.05 19.30
N GLN A 189 3.87 -26.18 19.84
CA GLN A 189 4.60 -27.20 19.08
C GLN A 189 3.84 -27.69 17.84
N GLU A 190 2.50 -27.61 17.88
CA GLU A 190 1.59 -27.92 16.77
C GLU A 190 1.78 -27.00 15.54
N LEU A 191 2.18 -25.73 15.74
CA LEU A 191 2.46 -24.77 14.67
C LEU A 191 3.90 -24.84 14.15
N SER A 192 4.80 -25.52 14.87
CA SER A 192 6.21 -25.72 14.52
C SER A 192 6.42 -26.97 13.66
N MET A 193 5.71 -28.06 13.95
CA MET A 193 5.86 -29.33 13.23
C MET A 193 5.35 -29.26 11.78
N GLY A 194 4.26 -28.52 11.53
CA GLY A 194 3.71 -28.42 10.17
C GLY A 194 4.66 -27.83 9.12
N TRP A 195 5.59 -26.95 9.52
CA TRP A 195 6.57 -26.35 8.60
C TRP A 195 7.76 -27.27 8.34
N LYS A 196 8.20 -28.01 9.36
CA LYS A 196 9.29 -29.00 9.23
C LYS A 196 8.87 -30.17 8.35
N ASP A 197 7.65 -30.65 8.52
CA ASP A 197 7.14 -31.80 7.77
C ASP A 197 6.91 -31.44 6.29
N GLU A 198 6.42 -30.23 5.99
CA GLU A 198 6.25 -29.75 4.60
C GLU A 198 7.60 -29.50 3.89
N MET A 199 8.60 -28.97 4.60
CA MET A 199 9.96 -28.76 4.03
C MET A 199 10.70 -30.07 3.83
N GLN A 200 10.56 -31.03 4.77
CA GLN A 200 11.14 -32.36 4.63
C GLN A 200 10.45 -33.14 3.49
N ALA A 201 9.13 -33.05 3.37
CA ALA A 201 8.40 -33.68 2.26
C ALA A 201 8.79 -33.12 0.89
N ARG A 202 9.06 -31.80 0.79
CA ARG A 202 9.59 -31.17 -0.43
C ARG A 202 11.00 -31.65 -0.75
N LYS A 203 11.87 -31.72 0.26
CA LYS A 203 13.24 -32.24 0.12
C LYS A 203 13.26 -33.72 -0.28
N ASP A 204 12.35 -34.53 0.27
CA ASP A 204 12.20 -35.94 -0.04
C ASP A 204 11.57 -36.16 -1.43
N ALA A 205 10.76 -35.21 -1.92
CA ALA A 205 10.18 -35.24 -3.27
C ALA A 205 11.22 -34.89 -4.34
N ASP A 206 12.05 -33.88 -4.12
CA ASP A 206 13.17 -33.54 -5.01
C ASP A 206 14.21 -34.67 -5.05
N SER A 207 14.50 -35.29 -3.90
CA SER A 207 15.42 -36.44 -3.82
C SER A 207 14.92 -37.70 -4.56
N LYS A 208 13.60 -37.80 -4.80
CA LYS A 208 12.98 -38.93 -5.53
C LYS A 208 12.82 -38.66 -7.03
N ALA A 209 12.91 -37.42 -7.48
CA ALA A 209 12.84 -37.07 -8.90
C ALA A 209 14.17 -37.31 -9.65
N GLU A 210 15.30 -37.39 -8.93
CA GLU A 210 16.63 -37.60 -9.52
C GLU A 210 17.05 -39.08 -9.67
N GLN A 211 16.21 -40.05 -9.31
CA GLN A 211 16.50 -41.47 -9.49
C GLN A 211 15.58 -42.13 -10.52
N GLY A 212 15.74 -41.72 -11.79
CA GLY A 212 15.39 -42.54 -12.96
C GLY A 212 16.58 -43.41 -13.40
N PRO A 213 16.38 -44.59 -14.01
CA PRO A 213 17.43 -45.60 -14.11
C PRO A 213 18.52 -45.23 -15.12
N ALA A 214 19.77 -45.35 -14.66
CA ALA A 214 20.98 -45.18 -15.45
C ALA A 214 21.14 -46.27 -16.52
N SER A 215 21.54 -45.86 -17.73
CA SER A 215 22.23 -46.71 -18.69
C SER A 215 23.61 -46.12 -19.02
N ASN A 216 24.63 -46.90 -18.67
CA ASN A 216 26.09 -46.75 -18.80
C ASN A 216 26.67 -45.87 -19.94
N ALA A 217 27.61 -44.99 -19.57
CA ALA A 217 28.95 -44.92 -20.20
C ALA A 217 29.99 -44.15 -19.32
N THR A 218 31.16 -44.78 -19.25
CA THR A 218 32.53 -44.55 -18.70
C THR A 218 33.06 -43.09 -18.53
N PRO A 219 34.06 -42.84 -17.64
CA PRO A 219 34.29 -41.55 -16.99
C PRO A 219 35.43 -40.72 -17.58
N THR A 220 35.34 -39.40 -17.44
CA THR A 220 36.49 -38.50 -17.55
C THR A 220 36.42 -37.43 -16.47
N ALA A 221 37.56 -37.24 -15.82
CA ALA A 221 37.77 -36.35 -14.69
C ALA A 221 37.73 -34.86 -15.07
N SER A 222 37.12 -34.04 -14.22
CA SER A 222 37.71 -32.80 -13.70
C SER A 222 36.87 -32.34 -12.51
N ARG A 223 37.56 -32.11 -11.40
CA ARG A 223 37.08 -31.37 -10.22
C ARG A 223 36.85 -29.93 -10.63
N ASP A 224 35.79 -29.32 -10.13
CA ASP A 224 35.79 -27.97 -9.56
C ASP A 224 34.61 -27.90 -8.57
N ASP A 225 34.95 -27.86 -7.28
CA ASP A 225 34.07 -27.53 -6.15
C ASP A 225 33.92 -26.00 -6.16
N GLU A 226 32.71 -25.48 -6.40
CA GLU A 226 32.38 -24.09 -6.06
C GLU A 226 31.17 -24.11 -5.11
N SER A 227 31.49 -23.88 -3.83
CA SER A 227 30.55 -23.82 -2.73
C SER A 227 29.70 -22.56 -2.83
N ASP A 228 28.39 -22.75 -2.87
CA ASP A 228 27.34 -21.75 -2.87
C ASP A 228 27.31 -21.03 -1.50
N GLY A 229 28.03 -19.91 -1.40
CA GLY A 229 27.97 -18.99 -0.28
C GLY A 229 26.90 -17.94 -0.53
N ALA A 230 25.69 -18.15 0.00
CA ALA A 230 24.64 -17.13 -0.02
C ALA A 230 25.06 -15.95 0.87
N GLU A 231 25.63 -14.94 0.23
CA GLU A 231 26.00 -13.65 0.82
C GLU A 231 24.74 -12.92 1.28
N LEU A 232 24.58 -12.77 2.60
CA LEU A 232 23.51 -11.99 3.20
C LEU A 232 23.70 -10.52 2.82
N ALA A 233 22.67 -9.91 2.25
CA ALA A 233 22.65 -8.48 1.94
C ALA A 233 22.69 -7.64 3.24
N GLU A 234 23.89 -7.39 3.76
CA GLU A 234 24.14 -6.31 4.69
C GLU A 234 24.12 -4.98 3.93
N GLY A 235 23.11 -4.15 4.20
CA GLY A 235 23.08 -2.86 3.52
C GLY A 235 21.94 -1.93 3.86
N PHE A 236 21.45 -1.86 5.10
CA PHE A 236 20.57 -0.74 5.49
C PHE A 236 20.55 -0.46 7.00
N VAL A 237 21.71 -0.23 7.63
CA VAL A 237 21.78 0.59 8.86
C VAL A 237 23.11 1.35 8.88
N ARG A 238 23.12 2.63 8.48
CA ARG A 238 24.15 3.57 8.93
C ARG A 238 23.64 4.31 10.15
N THR A 239 24.16 3.95 11.31
CA THR A 239 24.01 4.70 12.55
C THR A 239 24.82 6.01 12.44
N ALA A 240 24.20 7.13 12.80
CA ALA A 240 24.84 8.44 12.80
C ALA A 240 25.77 8.61 14.03
N PRO A 241 26.95 9.26 13.91
CA PRO A 241 27.74 9.70 15.06
C PRO A 241 27.31 11.09 15.57
N PRO A 242 27.64 11.45 16.82
CA PRO A 242 27.04 12.58 17.53
C PRO A 242 27.66 13.94 17.19
N ALA A 243 26.89 14.97 17.54
CA ALA A 243 27.11 16.40 17.31
C ALA A 243 28.49 16.93 17.74
N ARG A 244 28.98 17.93 16.98
CA ARG A 244 30.00 18.88 17.43
C ARG A 244 29.47 20.30 17.30
N HIS A 245 29.58 21.04 18.39
CA HIS A 245 29.44 22.49 18.46
C HIS A 245 30.52 23.19 17.62
N ALA A 246 30.14 24.26 16.92
CA ALA A 246 30.99 25.42 16.67
C ALA A 246 30.11 26.65 16.35
N GLU A 247 30.41 27.74 17.03
CA GLU A 247 29.71 29.02 17.03
C GLU A 247 30.04 29.91 15.80
N ASP A 248 29.16 30.89 15.63
CA ASP A 248 29.37 32.28 15.17
C ASP A 248 29.62 32.56 13.67
N THR A 249 28.67 33.27 13.04
CA THR A 249 28.88 34.63 12.49
C THR A 249 27.54 35.22 11.96
N ARG A 250 26.97 36.10 12.79
CA ARG A 250 26.27 37.38 12.52
C ARG A 250 25.89 37.82 11.07
N GLN A 251 24.61 38.23 10.92
CA GLN A 251 24.06 39.47 10.28
C GLN A 251 22.61 39.21 9.80
N THR A 252 21.55 39.57 10.54
CA THR A 252 20.84 40.87 10.53
C THR A 252 20.61 41.47 9.14
N VAL A 253 19.37 41.45 8.63
CA VAL A 253 18.58 42.62 8.14
C VAL A 253 17.12 42.17 7.85
N LEU A 254 16.16 42.75 8.58
CA LEU A 254 14.74 42.89 8.21
C LEU A 254 14.59 44.12 7.30
N PRO A 255 13.59 44.14 6.41
CA PRO A 255 12.70 45.31 6.42
C PRO A 255 11.21 44.92 6.27
N THR A 256 10.37 45.30 7.24
CA THR A 256 9.50 46.49 7.27
C THR A 256 8.25 46.38 6.39
N ALA A 257 7.11 46.21 7.05
CA ALA A 257 5.77 46.41 6.51
C ALA A 257 5.39 47.90 6.45
N PRO A 258 4.46 48.32 5.56
CA PRO A 258 3.71 49.56 5.72
C PRO A 258 2.24 49.32 6.15
N PRO A 259 1.56 50.36 6.68
CA PRO A 259 0.34 50.20 7.47
C PRO A 259 -0.97 50.48 6.73
N ASN A 260 -2.06 49.98 7.33
CA ASN A 260 -3.44 50.48 7.34
C ASN A 260 -4.13 50.89 6.03
N GLN A 261 -5.26 50.22 5.74
CA GLN A 261 -6.56 50.89 5.72
C GLN A 261 -7.72 49.89 5.78
N ALA A 262 -8.57 50.08 6.78
CA ALA A 262 -9.92 49.52 6.83
C ALA A 262 -10.83 50.34 5.92
N ALA A 263 -11.60 49.68 5.04
CA ALA A 263 -12.81 50.26 4.47
C ALA A 263 -13.78 49.19 3.96
N HIS A 264 -14.96 49.24 4.56
CA HIS A 264 -16.27 49.08 3.93
C HIS A 264 -16.70 47.72 3.37
N VAL A 265 -17.49 47.04 4.22
CA VAL A 265 -18.58 46.15 3.82
C VAL A 265 -19.56 46.92 2.93
N GLN A 266 -19.80 46.45 1.70
CA GLN A 266 -21.01 46.76 0.95
C GLN A 266 -21.65 45.46 0.44
N ARG A 267 -22.73 45.06 1.12
CA ARG A 267 -23.80 44.19 0.63
C ARG A 267 -24.66 44.99 -0.34
N LEU A 268 -25.00 44.39 -1.48
CA LEU A 268 -26.12 44.78 -2.35
C LEU A 268 -26.61 43.52 -3.11
N PRO A 269 -27.86 43.48 -3.62
CA PRO A 269 -28.94 42.73 -2.97
C PRO A 269 -29.43 41.50 -3.75
N ALA A 270 -30.13 40.63 -3.03
CA ALA A 270 -30.93 39.55 -3.57
C ALA A 270 -32.34 40.03 -3.98
N ALA A 271 -32.87 39.49 -5.09
CA ALA A 271 -34.30 39.30 -5.37
C ALA A 271 -34.48 38.55 -6.71
N PRO A 272 -35.62 37.88 -6.98
CA PRO A 272 -36.52 37.15 -6.09
C PRO A 272 -36.80 35.70 -6.56
N GLU A 273 -37.32 34.89 -5.64
CA GLU A 273 -38.00 33.62 -5.93
C GLU A 273 -39.26 33.82 -6.78
N GLN A 274 -39.46 32.93 -7.76
CA GLN A 274 -40.80 32.59 -8.25
C GLN A 274 -40.96 31.08 -8.28
N ALA A 275 -41.96 30.61 -7.52
CA ALA A 275 -42.53 29.28 -7.59
C ALA A 275 -43.52 29.19 -8.77
N ASN A 276 -43.51 28.11 -9.55
CA ASN A 276 -44.47 27.00 -9.40
C ASN A 276 -44.70 26.19 -10.72
N ASP A 277 -44.82 24.88 -10.51
CA ASP A 277 -45.58 23.84 -11.25
C ASP A 277 -45.33 23.48 -12.74
N ARG A 278 -44.76 22.26 -12.88
CA ARG A 278 -45.32 21.04 -13.52
C ARG A 278 -45.23 20.76 -15.04
N HIS A 279 -44.87 19.49 -15.28
CA HIS A 279 -44.99 18.62 -16.46
C HIS A 279 -43.88 18.66 -17.54
N GLY A 280 -42.96 17.70 -17.46
CA GLY A 280 -42.06 17.36 -18.58
C GLY A 280 -41.05 16.25 -18.26
N ARG A 281 -41.42 15.01 -18.57
CA ARG A 281 -40.58 13.81 -18.84
C ARG A 281 -39.07 14.09 -19.03
N PRO A 282 -38.13 13.39 -18.35
CA PRO A 282 -36.71 13.57 -18.61
C PRO A 282 -36.35 12.98 -19.98
N GLN A 283 -36.19 13.86 -20.98
CA GLN A 283 -35.43 13.59 -22.19
C GLN A 283 -33.95 13.46 -21.81
N LEU A 284 -33.32 12.36 -22.21
CA LEU A 284 -31.87 12.20 -22.21
C LEU A 284 -31.24 13.41 -22.90
N HIS A 285 -30.58 14.27 -22.15
CA HIS A 285 -29.70 15.29 -22.72
C HIS A 285 -28.55 14.56 -23.41
N GLN A 286 -28.63 14.46 -24.74
CA GLN A 286 -27.49 14.16 -25.58
C GLN A 286 -26.48 15.29 -25.40
N ILE A 287 -25.29 14.94 -24.91
CA ILE A 287 -24.12 15.81 -24.95
C ILE A 287 -23.85 16.12 -26.44
N PRO A 288 -23.75 17.39 -26.86
CA PRO A 288 -23.26 17.71 -28.20
C PRO A 288 -21.88 17.09 -28.38
N GLY A 289 -21.75 16.17 -29.33
CA GLY A 289 -20.50 15.47 -29.60
C GLY A 289 -19.35 16.46 -29.76
N ALA A 290 -18.30 16.27 -28.97
CA ALA A 290 -17.02 16.88 -29.27
C ALA A 290 -16.64 16.47 -30.71
N PRO A 291 -16.15 17.40 -31.56
CA PRO A 291 -15.54 16.98 -32.79
C PRO A 291 -14.36 16.08 -32.42
N ASN A 292 -14.34 14.86 -32.95
CA ASN A 292 -13.12 14.05 -32.98
C ASN A 292 -12.12 14.86 -33.82
N ASP A 293 -11.32 15.68 -33.15
CA ASP A 293 -10.09 16.22 -33.73
C ASP A 293 -9.16 15.03 -33.94
N GLY A 294 -9.30 14.42 -35.12
CA GLY A 294 -8.43 13.36 -35.57
C GLY A 294 -6.98 13.81 -35.46
N VAL A 295 -6.10 12.84 -35.18
CA VAL A 295 -4.65 13.05 -35.10
C VAL A 295 -4.22 13.96 -36.27
N PRO A 296 -3.64 15.13 -36.00
CA PRO A 296 -3.25 16.05 -37.05
C PRO A 296 -2.37 15.35 -38.08
N LEU A 297 -2.66 15.53 -39.38
CA LEU A 297 -1.94 14.86 -40.47
C LEU A 297 -0.41 15.08 -40.45
N TRP A 298 0.07 16.11 -39.75
CA TRP A 298 1.51 16.32 -39.56
C TRP A 298 2.13 15.27 -38.63
N ILE A 299 1.38 14.72 -37.66
CA ILE A 299 1.82 13.67 -36.74
C ILE A 299 1.99 12.36 -37.52
N ASP A 300 1.05 11.99 -38.40
CA ASP A 300 1.20 10.82 -39.27
C ASP A 300 2.42 10.96 -40.19
N ARG A 301 2.66 12.16 -40.73
CA ARG A 301 3.86 12.45 -41.54
C ARG A 301 5.15 12.40 -40.71
N ALA A 302 5.11 12.83 -39.46
CA ALA A 302 6.25 12.74 -38.55
C ALA A 302 6.57 11.29 -38.19
N ILE A 303 5.56 10.46 -37.95
CA ILE A 303 5.70 9.02 -37.69
C ILE A 303 6.32 8.32 -38.90
N VAL A 304 5.81 8.59 -40.11
CA VAL A 304 6.37 8.00 -41.34
C VAL A 304 7.82 8.42 -41.56
N ALA A 305 8.17 9.69 -41.32
CA ALA A 305 9.55 10.16 -41.42
C ALA A 305 10.47 9.46 -40.40
N LEU A 306 10.01 9.25 -39.17
CA LEU A 306 10.73 8.53 -38.13
C LEU A 306 10.98 7.07 -38.52
N VAL A 307 9.97 6.39 -39.06
CA VAL A 307 10.09 4.99 -39.53
C VAL A 307 11.09 4.87 -40.67
N ILE A 308 11.09 5.81 -41.62
CA ILE A 308 12.06 5.84 -42.73
C ILE A 308 13.48 6.08 -42.20
N LEU A 309 13.66 7.00 -41.26
CA LEU A 309 14.96 7.26 -40.63
C LEU A 309 15.49 6.03 -39.89
N LEU A 310 14.62 5.35 -39.13
CA LEU A 310 14.98 4.15 -38.38
C LEU A 310 15.33 2.99 -39.34
N GLY A 311 14.59 2.85 -40.44
CA GLY A 311 14.92 1.93 -41.52
C GLY A 311 16.25 2.25 -42.20
N ALA A 312 16.56 3.52 -42.44
CA ALA A 312 17.84 3.94 -43.02
C ALA A 312 19.01 3.70 -42.06
N VAL A 313 18.82 3.90 -40.74
CA VAL A 313 19.82 3.58 -39.71
C VAL A 313 20.05 2.08 -39.65
N LEU A 314 18.98 1.27 -39.64
CA LEU A 314 19.08 -0.20 -39.68
C LEU A 314 19.76 -0.68 -40.95
N PHE A 315 19.44 -0.10 -42.10
CA PHE A 315 20.08 -0.42 -43.38
C PHE A 315 21.57 -0.07 -43.35
N LYS A 316 21.94 1.11 -42.82
CA LYS A 316 23.34 1.52 -42.67
C LYS A 316 24.11 0.56 -41.75
N VAL A 317 23.47 0.12 -40.65
CA VAL A 317 24.06 -0.84 -39.70
C VAL A 317 24.20 -2.24 -40.31
N LEU A 318 23.24 -2.69 -41.12
CA LEU A 318 23.26 -4.02 -41.74
C LEU A 318 24.17 -4.11 -42.98
N PHE A 319 24.33 -3.01 -43.73
CA PHE A 319 25.04 -3.02 -45.01
C PHE A 319 26.34 -2.21 -45.02
N GLY A 320 26.76 -1.64 -43.89
CA GLY A 320 28.15 -1.26 -43.63
C GLY A 320 28.78 -0.27 -44.60
N PHE A 321 28.18 0.90 -44.79
CA PHE A 321 28.85 2.12 -45.28
C PHE A 321 28.81 3.19 -44.20
#